data_AF-A0A3U0F3B6-F1
#
_entry.id   AF-A0A3U0F3B6-F1
#
_cell.length_a   1.000
_cell.length_b   1.000
_cell.length_c   1.000
_cell.angle_alpha   90.00
_cell.angle_beta   90.00
_cell.angle_gamma   90.00
#
_symmetry.space_group_name_H-M   'P 1'
#
loop_
_entity.id
_entity.type
_entity.pdbx_description
1 polymer ?
#
loop_
_entity_poly.entity_id
_entity_poly.type
_entity_poly.pdbx_seq_one_letter_code
_entity_poly.pdbx_strand_id
1 'polypeptide(L)'
;MTKSTNHPAQGPVSLDRLHQIREILSKAVAQSDGGNLGYAMADAVKVIDGAIAAFGAEPVVYAMQGVNLDTDAISTCKNVVDGWVDEWNQERKPGVPEYKTVPLYTAPPAPVVPDEITPLQVSRAYGGEVRGYRDGWNACRAVMLQAGNSPVTQDGYVLVPKKLTAENGAKSVLSGEFSETKFINCPECFGDDDCETCDGSGRIEITVPVTWTTIKAIWAKGVEHFAAAPQQENI
;
A
#
# COMPACT_ATOMS: atom_id res chain seq x y z
N MET A 1 -40.58 -1.78 20.67
CA MET A 1 -40.42 -2.88 19.70
C MET A 1 -39.38 -2.45 18.67
N THR A 2 -38.12 -2.86 18.84
CA THR A 2 -37.05 -2.60 17.87
C THR A 2 -37.19 -3.59 16.72
N LYS A 3 -37.60 -3.09 15.55
CA LYS A 3 -37.75 -3.91 14.34
C LYS A 3 -36.36 -4.27 13.86
N SER A 4 -35.90 -5.50 14.09
CA SER A 4 -34.67 -6.03 13.49
C SER A 4 -34.86 -6.06 11.97
N THR A 5 -34.27 -5.10 11.26
CA THR A 5 -34.27 -5.12 9.79
C THR A 5 -33.17 -6.07 9.35
N ASN A 6 -33.53 -7.34 9.11
CA ASN A 6 -32.69 -8.34 8.45
C ASN A 6 -32.53 -8.00 6.95
N HIS A 7 -32.00 -6.81 6.64
CA HIS A 7 -31.74 -6.43 5.25
C HIS A 7 -30.45 -7.14 4.80
N PRO A 8 -30.44 -7.87 3.66
CA PRO A 8 -29.31 -8.68 3.19
C PRO A 8 -28.05 -7.87 2.82
N ALA A 9 -28.00 -6.58 3.13
CA ALA A 9 -26.90 -5.68 2.84
C ALA A 9 -25.89 -5.53 4.00
N GLN A 10 -26.07 -6.22 5.12
CA GLN A 10 -25.20 -6.09 6.30
C GLN A 10 -23.92 -6.94 6.26
N GLY A 11 -23.71 -7.72 5.20
CA GLY A 11 -22.45 -8.45 4.96
C GLY A 11 -21.50 -7.70 4.01
N PRO A 12 -20.18 -8.00 4.05
CA PRO A 12 -19.22 -7.46 3.10
C PRO A 12 -19.65 -7.76 1.66
N VAL A 13 -19.35 -6.84 0.74
CA VAL A 13 -19.73 -6.98 -0.67
C VAL A 13 -18.78 -7.97 -1.36
N SER A 14 -19.32 -9.07 -1.89
CA SER A 14 -18.57 -10.05 -2.67
C SER A 14 -18.43 -9.64 -4.14
N LEU A 15 -17.47 -10.24 -4.87
CA LEU A 15 -17.27 -10.03 -6.30
C LEU A 15 -18.54 -10.37 -7.10
N ASP A 16 -19.20 -11.49 -6.79
CA ASP A 16 -20.47 -11.87 -7.42
C ASP A 16 -21.57 -10.82 -7.20
N ARG A 17 -21.60 -10.23 -5.99
CA ARG A 17 -22.54 -9.18 -5.65
C ARG A 17 -22.23 -7.88 -6.38
N LEU A 18 -20.95 -7.54 -6.60
CA LEU A 18 -20.55 -6.41 -7.44
C LEU A 18 -21.02 -6.60 -8.89
N HIS A 19 -20.80 -7.78 -9.48
CA HIS A 19 -21.30 -8.10 -10.82
C HIS A 19 -22.83 -7.98 -10.90
N GLN A 20 -23.55 -8.49 -9.89
CA GLN A 20 -25.00 -8.37 -9.84
C GLN A 20 -25.47 -6.91 -9.78
N ILE A 21 -24.85 -6.08 -8.92
CA ILE A 21 -25.20 -4.65 -8.80
C ILE A 21 -24.87 -3.91 -10.10
N ARG A 22 -23.71 -4.18 -10.69
CA ARG A 22 -23.26 -3.61 -11.97
C ARG A 22 -24.27 -3.87 -13.08
N GLU A 23 -24.77 -5.11 -13.18
CA GLU A 23 -25.77 -5.50 -14.19
C GLU A 23 -27.11 -4.81 -13.97
N ILE A 24 -27.58 -4.72 -12.72
CA ILE A 24 -28.83 -4.02 -12.38
C ILE A 24 -28.75 -2.54 -12.80
N LEU A 25 -27.67 -1.86 -12.41
CA LEU A 25 -27.48 -0.45 -12.73
C LEU A 25 -27.29 -0.23 -14.24
N SER A 26 -26.54 -1.10 -14.93
CA SER A 26 -26.36 -1.01 -16.39
C SER A 26 -27.70 -1.10 -17.13
N LYS A 27 -28.59 -2.01 -16.70
CA LYS A 27 -29.94 -2.13 -17.28
C LYS A 27 -30.81 -0.92 -16.97
N ALA A 28 -30.72 -0.38 -15.75
CA ALA A 28 -31.45 0.83 -15.37
C ALA A 28 -31.00 2.06 -16.18
N VAL A 29 -29.68 2.21 -16.42
CA VAL A 29 -29.12 3.27 -17.27
C VAL A 29 -29.65 3.17 -18.69
N ALA A 30 -29.70 1.97 -19.27
CA ALA A 30 -30.21 1.76 -20.63
C ALA A 30 -31.69 2.12 -20.80
N GLN A 31 -32.46 2.10 -19.70
CA GLN A 31 -33.89 2.46 -19.67
C GLN A 31 -34.12 3.91 -19.20
N SER A 32 -33.07 4.62 -18.79
CA SER A 32 -33.18 5.98 -18.30
C SER A 32 -33.42 6.95 -19.47
N ASP A 33 -34.20 7.98 -19.20
CA ASP A 33 -34.42 9.13 -20.08
C ASP A 33 -33.20 10.07 -20.22
N GLY A 34 -32.03 9.68 -19.71
CA GLY A 34 -30.82 10.51 -19.71
C GLY A 34 -30.89 11.71 -18.75
N GLY A 35 -31.84 11.75 -17.81
CA GLY A 35 -31.86 12.76 -16.75
C GLY A 35 -30.69 12.62 -15.77
N ASN A 36 -30.59 13.54 -14.81
CA ASN A 36 -29.50 13.59 -13.82
C ASN A 36 -29.29 12.27 -13.07
N LEU A 37 -30.38 11.53 -12.81
CA LEU A 37 -30.33 10.20 -12.20
C LEU A 37 -29.69 9.16 -13.12
N GLY A 38 -29.97 9.22 -14.42
CA GLY A 38 -29.37 8.36 -15.43
C GLY A 38 -27.86 8.51 -15.51
N TYR A 39 -27.36 9.75 -15.51
CA TYR A 39 -25.93 10.03 -15.47
C TYR A 39 -25.27 9.53 -14.19
N ALA A 40 -25.89 9.77 -13.03
CA ALA A 40 -25.37 9.29 -11.75
C ALA A 40 -25.28 7.75 -11.70
N MET A 41 -26.28 7.03 -12.24
CA MET A 41 -26.24 5.58 -12.34
C MET A 41 -25.14 5.10 -13.30
N ALA A 42 -24.92 5.80 -14.41
CA ALA A 42 -23.86 5.47 -15.36
C ALA A 42 -22.46 5.64 -14.76
N ASP A 43 -22.23 6.70 -13.98
CA ASP A 43 -20.97 6.90 -13.26
C ASP A 43 -20.79 5.88 -12.13
N ALA A 44 -21.87 5.50 -11.44
CA ALA A 44 -21.82 4.43 -10.44
C ALA A 44 -21.40 3.08 -11.05
N VAL A 45 -21.85 2.76 -12.28
CA VAL A 45 -21.39 1.56 -13.01
C VAL A 45 -19.88 1.59 -13.23
N LYS A 46 -19.30 2.73 -13.65
CA LYS A 46 -17.84 2.85 -13.85
C LYS A 46 -17.06 2.62 -12.57
N VAL A 47 -17.54 3.16 -11.44
CA VAL A 47 -16.91 2.94 -10.13
C VAL A 47 -16.94 1.46 -9.75
N ILE A 48 -18.06 0.78 -10.01
CA ILE A 48 -18.19 -0.66 -9.74
C ILE A 48 -17.29 -1.49 -10.66
N ASP A 49 -17.17 -1.12 -11.95
CA ASP A 49 -16.24 -1.77 -12.87
C ASP A 49 -14.79 -1.68 -12.34
N GLY A 50 -14.40 -0.52 -11.78
CA GLY A 50 -13.11 -0.35 -11.10
C GLY A 50 -12.97 -1.23 -9.84
N ALA A 51 -14.02 -1.35 -9.04
CA ALA A 51 -14.03 -2.23 -7.87
C ALA A 51 -13.92 -3.71 -8.27
N ILE A 52 -14.61 -4.15 -9.32
CA ILE A 52 -14.52 -5.50 -9.88
C ILE A 52 -13.08 -5.77 -10.34
N ALA A 53 -12.46 -4.83 -11.07
CA ALA A 53 -11.09 -4.96 -11.52
C ALA A 53 -10.10 -5.08 -10.35
N ALA A 54 -10.30 -4.32 -9.27
CA ALA A 54 -9.48 -4.41 -8.07
C ALA A 54 -9.65 -5.75 -7.33
N PHE A 55 -10.89 -6.24 -7.19
CA PHE A 55 -11.18 -7.54 -6.56
C PHE A 55 -10.68 -8.73 -7.40
N GLY A 56 -10.69 -8.61 -8.72
CA GLY A 56 -10.26 -9.64 -9.66
C GLY A 56 -8.79 -9.55 -10.08
N ALA A 57 -8.01 -8.63 -9.47
CA ALA A 57 -6.60 -8.48 -9.81
C ALA A 57 -5.82 -9.76 -9.49
N GLU A 58 -4.97 -10.19 -10.41
CA GLU A 58 -4.06 -11.31 -10.16
C GLU A 58 -2.90 -10.85 -9.24
N PRO A 59 -2.43 -11.70 -8.31
CA PRO A 59 -1.23 -11.43 -7.54
C PRO A 59 -0.01 -11.27 -8.45
N VAL A 60 0.87 -10.33 -8.14
CA VAL A 60 2.10 -10.10 -8.91
C VAL A 60 3.23 -11.02 -8.46
N VAL A 61 3.24 -11.38 -7.17
CA VAL A 61 4.18 -12.34 -6.59
C VAL A 61 3.53 -13.02 -5.39
N TYR A 62 4.01 -14.21 -5.03
CA TYR A 62 3.59 -14.96 -3.86
C TYR A 62 4.76 -15.02 -2.87
N ALA A 63 4.45 -14.96 -1.58
CA ALA A 63 5.44 -14.99 -0.51
C ALA A 63 5.08 -16.05 0.54
N MET A 64 6.09 -16.68 1.15
CA MET A 64 5.89 -17.56 2.29
C MET A 64 5.88 -16.77 3.61
N GLN A 65 4.74 -16.74 4.29
CA GLN A 65 4.59 -16.10 5.59
C GLN A 65 5.09 -17.03 6.71
N GLY A 66 5.99 -16.52 7.56
CA GLY A 66 6.55 -17.26 8.72
C GLY A 66 8.09 -17.24 8.78
N VAL A 67 8.74 -16.84 7.69
CA VAL A 67 10.17 -16.47 7.64
C VAL A 67 10.31 -14.95 7.58
N ASN A 68 11.47 -14.41 7.96
CA ASN A 68 11.80 -13.03 7.58
C ASN A 68 11.74 -12.98 6.06
N LEU A 69 10.93 -12.09 5.46
CA LEU A 69 10.87 -11.93 4.00
C LEU A 69 12.27 -11.53 3.48
N ASP A 70 13.02 -12.52 3.02
CA ASP A 70 14.18 -12.36 2.16
C ASP A 70 13.75 -12.63 0.70
N THR A 71 14.62 -12.30 -0.25
CA THR A 71 14.37 -12.49 -1.68
C THR A 71 14.14 -13.95 -2.08
N ASP A 72 14.54 -14.89 -1.22
CA ASP A 72 14.49 -16.32 -1.50
C ASP A 72 13.15 -16.94 -1.09
N ALA A 73 12.31 -16.21 -0.34
CA ALA A 73 10.99 -16.63 0.12
C ALA A 73 9.82 -16.13 -0.75
N ILE A 74 10.10 -15.64 -1.97
CA ILE A 74 9.10 -15.11 -2.91
C ILE A 74 9.24 -15.72 -4.31
N SER A 75 8.14 -15.88 -5.03
CA SER A 75 8.13 -16.31 -6.42
C SER A 75 6.90 -15.80 -7.17
N THR A 76 7.03 -15.53 -8.46
CA THR A 76 5.88 -15.22 -9.33
C THR A 76 5.01 -16.45 -9.59
N CYS A 77 5.50 -17.65 -9.29
CA CYS A 77 4.78 -18.91 -9.47
C CYS A 77 4.19 -19.40 -8.15
N LYS A 78 2.86 -19.36 -8.00
CA LYS A 78 2.15 -19.83 -6.79
C LYS A 78 2.56 -21.25 -6.38
N ASN A 79 2.60 -22.17 -7.34
CA ASN A 79 2.91 -23.59 -7.08
C ASN A 79 4.32 -23.79 -6.50
N VAL A 80 5.26 -22.90 -6.83
CA VAL A 80 6.61 -22.94 -6.27
C VAL A 80 6.57 -22.59 -4.78
N VAL A 81 5.85 -21.51 -4.42
CA VAL A 81 5.69 -21.09 -3.03
C VAL A 81 4.88 -22.09 -2.22
N ASP A 82 3.81 -22.65 -2.80
CA ASP A 82 3.03 -23.71 -2.14
C ASP A 82 3.90 -24.95 -1.84
N GLY A 83 4.77 -25.34 -2.78
CA GLY A 83 5.69 -26.46 -2.57
C GLY A 83 6.65 -26.22 -1.40
N TRP A 84 7.20 -25.01 -1.28
CA TRP A 84 8.03 -24.62 -0.14
C TRP A 84 7.25 -24.62 1.18
N VAL A 85 6.03 -24.08 1.17
CA VAL A 85 5.15 -24.07 2.35
C VAL A 85 4.86 -25.48 2.83
N ASP A 86 4.56 -26.41 1.92
CA ASP A 86 4.28 -27.81 2.24
C ASP A 86 5.52 -28.51 2.83
N GLU A 87 6.69 -28.33 2.22
CA GLU A 87 7.96 -28.89 2.69
C GLU A 87 8.30 -28.39 4.11
N TRP A 88 8.22 -27.07 4.33
CA TRP A 88 8.59 -26.46 5.60
C TRP A 88 7.59 -26.78 6.71
N ASN A 89 6.31 -26.95 6.38
CA ASN A 89 5.31 -27.39 7.35
C ASN A 89 5.49 -28.86 7.78
N GLN A 90 6.05 -29.72 6.92
CA GLN A 90 6.40 -31.11 7.27
C GLN A 90 7.57 -31.16 8.26
N GLU A 91 8.58 -30.31 8.08
CA GLU A 91 9.76 -30.23 8.96
C GLU A 91 9.56 -29.32 10.18
N ARG A 92 8.35 -28.77 10.33
CA ARG A 92 8.04 -27.76 11.35
C ARG A 92 8.18 -28.32 12.76
N LYS A 93 8.97 -27.63 13.59
CA LYS A 93 9.10 -27.95 15.02
C LYS A 93 7.80 -27.66 15.78
N PRO A 94 7.47 -28.46 16.82
CA PRO A 94 6.34 -28.17 17.69
C PRO A 94 6.43 -26.76 18.30
N GLY A 95 5.35 -25.99 18.20
CA GLY A 95 5.25 -24.64 18.75
C GLY A 95 5.59 -23.49 17.77
N VAL A 96 6.07 -23.78 16.56
CA VAL A 96 6.25 -22.77 15.50
C VAL A 96 4.93 -22.57 14.75
N PRO A 97 4.49 -21.34 14.42
CA PRO A 97 3.31 -21.11 13.58
C PRO A 97 3.43 -21.78 12.20
N GLU A 98 2.29 -22.12 11.62
CA GLU A 98 2.21 -22.72 10.27
C GLU A 98 2.62 -21.69 9.19
N TYR A 99 3.42 -22.15 8.23
CA TYR A 99 3.78 -21.35 7.05
C TYR A 99 2.60 -21.27 6.08
N LYS A 100 2.43 -20.12 5.42
CA LYS A 100 1.31 -19.89 4.49
C LYS A 100 1.76 -19.14 3.24
N THR A 101 1.19 -19.51 2.10
CA THR A 101 1.31 -18.73 0.86
C THR A 101 0.48 -17.47 0.97
N VAL A 102 1.11 -16.31 0.82
CA VAL A 102 0.46 -15.00 0.82
C VAL A 102 0.61 -14.36 -0.57
N PRO A 103 -0.50 -14.01 -1.24
CA PRO A 103 -0.44 -13.26 -2.48
C PRO A 103 -0.05 -11.79 -2.19
N LEU A 104 0.89 -11.27 -2.96
CA LEU A 104 1.28 -9.87 -2.96
C LEU A 104 0.80 -9.21 -4.26
N TYR A 105 -0.05 -8.21 -4.11
CA TYR A 105 -0.63 -7.46 -5.21
C TYR A 105 0.15 -6.17 -5.41
N THR A 106 0.14 -5.66 -6.64
CA THR A 106 0.49 -4.26 -6.87
C THR A 106 -0.48 -3.37 -6.12
N ALA A 107 0.01 -2.28 -5.55
CA ALA A 107 -0.85 -1.28 -4.96
C ALA A 107 -1.87 -0.83 -6.02
N PRO A 108 -3.18 -0.90 -5.75
CA PRO A 108 -4.17 -0.31 -6.63
C PRO A 108 -3.83 1.17 -6.84
N PRO A 109 -4.04 1.73 -8.05
CA PRO A 109 -3.87 3.16 -8.26
C PRO A 109 -4.68 3.93 -7.22
N ALA A 110 -4.09 5.00 -6.66
CA ALA A 110 -4.72 5.78 -5.62
C ALA A 110 -6.14 6.21 -6.06
N PRO A 111 -7.17 6.02 -5.21
CA PRO A 111 -8.51 6.45 -5.55
C PRO A 111 -8.51 7.94 -5.90
N VAL A 112 -8.86 8.29 -7.13
CA VAL A 112 -8.99 9.68 -7.55
C VAL A 112 -10.26 10.22 -6.89
N VAL A 113 -10.09 10.98 -5.80
CA VAL A 113 -11.19 11.65 -5.13
C VAL A 113 -11.62 12.84 -6.00
N PRO A 114 -12.87 12.91 -6.45
CA PRO A 114 -13.35 14.04 -7.22
C PRO A 114 -13.36 15.34 -6.38
N ASP A 115 -13.27 16.49 -7.06
CA ASP A 115 -13.33 17.80 -6.41
C ASP A 115 -14.68 18.04 -5.72
N GLU A 116 -14.66 18.88 -4.67
CA GLU A 116 -15.88 19.32 -4.03
C GLU A 116 -16.72 20.15 -4.99
N ILE A 117 -18.01 19.81 -5.09
CA ILE A 117 -18.93 20.55 -5.92
C ILE A 117 -19.53 21.73 -5.14
N THR A 118 -19.24 22.94 -5.62
CA THR A 118 -19.75 24.21 -5.06
C THR A 118 -21.17 24.51 -5.57
N PRO A 119 -21.97 25.31 -4.85
CA PRO A 119 -23.32 25.65 -5.28
C PRO A 119 -23.34 26.37 -6.65
N LEU A 120 -22.30 27.15 -6.95
CA LEU A 120 -22.16 27.88 -8.21
C LEU A 120 -21.93 26.93 -9.39
N GLN A 121 -21.06 25.93 -9.25
CA GLN A 121 -20.80 24.93 -10.29
C GLN A 121 -22.06 24.13 -10.63
N VAL A 122 -22.83 23.78 -9.61
CA VAL A 122 -24.10 23.07 -9.77
C VAL A 122 -25.14 23.89 -10.52
N SER A 123 -25.28 25.18 -10.20
CA SER A 123 -26.22 26.08 -10.86
C SER A 123 -25.94 26.26 -12.36
N ARG A 124 -24.66 26.23 -12.74
CA ARG A 124 -24.21 26.35 -14.14
C ARG A 124 -24.42 25.08 -14.95
N ALA A 125 -24.24 23.91 -14.34
CA ALA A 125 -24.34 22.62 -15.01
C ALA A 125 -25.78 22.13 -15.19
N TYR A 126 -26.70 22.46 -14.27
CA TYR A 126 -28.01 21.79 -14.18
C TYR A 126 -29.22 22.73 -14.05
N GLY A 127 -29.08 24.04 -14.30
CA GLY A 127 -30.24 24.90 -14.59
C GLY A 127 -31.19 25.23 -13.42
N GLY A 128 -30.72 25.19 -12.17
CA GLY A 128 -31.46 25.70 -11.01
C GLY A 128 -32.09 24.61 -10.12
N GLU A 129 -31.79 24.72 -8.82
CA GLU A 129 -32.15 23.82 -7.70
C GLU A 129 -31.76 22.34 -7.78
N VAL A 130 -30.58 22.06 -7.23
CA VAL A 130 -29.91 20.76 -7.34
C VAL A 130 -29.26 20.40 -5.98
N ARG A 131 -29.92 20.78 -4.87
CA ARG A 131 -29.42 20.50 -3.51
C ARG A 131 -29.16 19.01 -3.32
N GLY A 132 -30.08 18.14 -3.76
CA GLY A 132 -29.95 16.69 -3.59
C GLY A 132 -28.74 16.06 -4.30
N TYR A 133 -28.38 16.51 -5.51
CA TYR A 133 -27.20 15.99 -6.22
C TYR A 133 -25.91 16.52 -5.58
N ARG A 134 -25.86 17.80 -5.19
CA ARG A 134 -24.70 18.34 -4.47
C ARG A 134 -24.47 17.62 -3.15
N ASP A 135 -25.54 17.43 -2.37
CA ASP A 135 -25.48 16.77 -1.07
C ASP A 135 -25.06 15.30 -1.25
N GLY A 136 -25.62 14.61 -2.25
CA GLY A 136 -25.24 13.24 -2.59
C GLY A 136 -23.79 13.11 -3.09
N TRP A 137 -23.33 14.03 -3.94
CA TRP A 137 -21.95 14.09 -4.43
C TRP A 137 -20.97 14.33 -3.30
N ASN A 138 -21.19 15.35 -2.48
CA ASN A 138 -20.30 15.69 -1.37
C ASN A 138 -20.35 14.63 -0.27
N ALA A 139 -21.49 13.95 -0.06
CA ALA A 139 -21.56 12.79 0.82
C ALA A 139 -20.75 11.60 0.27
N CYS A 140 -20.87 11.29 -1.02
CA CYS A 140 -20.09 10.24 -1.67
C CYS A 140 -18.59 10.55 -1.63
N ARG A 141 -18.21 11.80 -1.93
CA ARG A 141 -16.84 12.31 -1.79
C ARG A 141 -16.31 12.20 -0.36
N ALA A 142 -17.11 12.60 0.63
CA ALA A 142 -16.74 12.48 2.04
C ALA A 142 -16.54 11.01 2.45
N VAL A 143 -17.37 10.10 1.92
CA VAL A 143 -17.19 8.65 2.11
C VAL A 143 -15.95 8.16 1.36
N MET A 144 -15.63 8.65 0.16
CA MET A 144 -14.37 8.30 -0.54
C MET A 144 -13.15 8.79 0.24
N LEU A 145 -13.20 9.98 0.84
CA LEU A 145 -12.16 10.51 1.73
C LEU A 145 -12.05 9.69 3.02
N GLN A 146 -13.17 9.29 3.62
CA GLN A 146 -13.18 8.46 4.84
C GLN A 146 -12.79 7.00 4.58
N ALA A 147 -13.21 6.40 3.48
CA ALA A 147 -12.84 5.05 3.06
C ALA A 147 -11.36 5.00 2.62
N GLY A 148 -10.88 6.12 2.09
CA GLY A 148 -9.48 6.36 1.78
C GLY A 148 -8.63 6.81 2.96
N ASN A 149 -9.03 6.63 4.24
CA ASN A 149 -8.26 7.02 5.44
C ASN A 149 -6.92 6.24 5.64
N SER A 150 -6.13 6.11 4.60
CA SER A 150 -4.75 6.59 4.69
C SER A 150 -4.80 8.12 4.62
N PRO A 151 -4.19 8.87 5.55
CA PRO A 151 -4.35 10.33 5.59
C PRO A 151 -3.96 10.92 4.24
N VAL A 152 -4.78 11.86 3.73
CA VAL A 152 -4.48 12.64 2.52
C VAL A 152 -3.07 13.20 2.68
N THR A 153 -2.11 12.65 1.94
CA THR A 153 -0.76 13.21 1.85
C THR A 153 -0.83 14.49 1.05
N GLN A 154 -0.31 15.57 1.60
CA GLN A 154 -0.11 16.83 0.86
C GLN A 154 0.76 16.55 -0.38
N ASP A 155 0.56 17.33 -1.45
CA ASP A 155 1.37 17.21 -2.67
C ASP A 155 2.87 17.31 -2.33
N GLY A 156 3.65 16.35 -2.81
CA GLY A 156 5.08 16.21 -2.53
C GLY A 156 5.43 15.38 -1.29
N TYR A 157 4.44 14.94 -0.50
CA TYR A 157 4.64 14.04 0.64
C TYR A 157 4.27 12.59 0.28
N VAL A 158 5.02 11.63 0.83
CA VAL A 158 4.78 10.19 0.68
C VAL A 158 4.51 9.57 2.05
N LEU A 159 3.53 8.65 2.11
CA LEU A 159 3.31 7.84 3.30
C LEU A 159 4.46 6.85 3.47
N VAL A 160 5.05 6.85 4.66
CA VAL A 160 6.14 5.95 5.01
C VAL A 160 5.77 5.07 6.21
N PRO A 161 6.33 3.85 6.34
CA PRO A 161 6.02 2.96 7.45
C PRO A 161 6.45 3.54 8.80
N LYS A 162 5.60 3.46 9.82
CA LYS A 162 5.97 3.85 11.20
C LYS A 162 7.13 3.01 11.77
N LYS A 163 7.32 1.80 11.26
CA LYS A 163 8.38 0.89 11.66
C LYS A 163 8.86 0.12 10.45
N LEU A 164 10.18 0.02 10.28
CA LEU A 164 10.77 -0.86 9.27
C LEU A 164 10.82 -2.28 9.80
N THR A 165 10.26 -3.22 9.07
CA THR A 165 10.27 -4.64 9.43
C THR A 165 10.61 -5.49 8.20
N ALA A 166 10.80 -6.79 8.38
CA ALA A 166 10.97 -7.67 7.22
C ALA A 166 9.62 -7.87 6.53
N GLU A 167 8.55 -8.00 7.31
CA GLU A 167 7.19 -8.31 6.87
C GLU A 167 6.56 -7.22 5.99
N ASN A 168 7.03 -5.97 6.12
CA ASN A 168 6.61 -4.86 5.24
C ASN A 168 7.56 -4.61 4.06
N GLY A 169 8.49 -5.54 3.79
CA GLY A 169 9.43 -5.47 2.66
C GLY A 169 10.60 -4.49 2.86
N ALA A 170 10.62 -3.68 3.92
CA ALA A 170 11.64 -2.65 4.10
C ALA A 170 13.06 -3.21 4.21
N LYS A 171 13.22 -4.41 4.79
CA LYS A 171 14.54 -5.06 4.91
C LYS A 171 15.15 -5.35 3.54
N SER A 172 14.35 -5.85 2.60
CA SER A 172 14.81 -6.17 1.25
C SER A 172 15.20 -4.92 0.48
N VAL A 173 14.46 -3.82 0.66
CA VAL A 173 14.69 -2.57 -0.10
C VAL A 173 15.87 -1.76 0.43
N LEU A 174 16.17 -1.83 1.74
CA LEU A 174 17.14 -0.92 2.36
C LEU A 174 18.48 -1.59 2.71
N SER A 175 18.53 -2.93 2.78
CA SER A 175 19.78 -3.62 3.13
C SER A 175 20.74 -3.61 1.95
N GLY A 176 21.94 -3.05 2.14
CA GLY A 176 22.96 -2.95 1.09
C GLY A 176 22.97 -1.61 0.33
N GLU A 177 21.87 -0.85 0.37
CA GLU A 177 21.77 0.48 -0.27
C GLU A 177 22.60 1.55 0.44
N PHE A 178 22.83 1.38 1.74
CA PHE A 178 23.61 2.32 2.54
C PHE A 178 24.94 1.68 2.93
N SER A 179 26.01 2.42 2.75
CA SER A 179 27.34 2.03 3.17
C SER A 179 28.10 3.21 3.78
N GLU A 180 29.05 2.88 4.67
CA GLU A 180 29.95 3.83 5.29
C GLU A 180 31.38 3.50 4.90
N THR A 181 32.13 4.53 4.52
CA THR A 181 33.57 4.45 4.41
C THR A 181 34.18 4.23 5.80
N LYS A 182 35.00 3.19 5.94
CA LYS A 182 35.80 2.91 7.12
C LYS A 182 37.25 2.69 6.73
N PHE A 183 38.15 3.17 7.57
CA PHE A 183 39.57 2.91 7.42
C PHE A 183 39.94 1.71 8.28
N ILE A 184 40.49 0.68 7.65
CA ILE A 184 41.10 -0.44 8.36
C ILE A 184 42.61 -0.38 8.18
N ASN A 185 43.35 -1.01 9.08
CA ASN A 185 44.79 -1.13 8.91
C ASN A 185 45.09 -1.97 7.67
N CYS A 186 46.11 -1.58 6.91
CA CYS A 186 46.49 -2.32 5.73
C CYS A 186 46.94 -3.74 6.15
N PRO A 187 46.25 -4.79 5.70
CA PRO A 187 46.55 -6.16 6.13
C PRO A 187 47.89 -6.67 5.59
N GLU A 188 48.45 -6.02 4.57
CA GLU A 188 49.66 -6.47 3.87
C GLU A 188 50.93 -5.73 4.28
N CYS A 189 50.82 -4.56 4.93
CA CYS A 189 52.03 -3.77 5.21
C CYS A 189 52.80 -4.24 6.43
N PHE A 190 52.16 -4.86 7.42
CA PHE A 190 52.80 -5.27 8.69
C PHE A 190 53.66 -4.18 9.39
N GLY A 191 53.51 -2.90 9.03
CA GLY A 191 54.31 -1.78 9.54
C GLY A 191 55.44 -1.30 8.62
N ASP A 192 55.56 -1.81 7.39
CA ASP A 192 56.49 -1.28 6.39
C ASP A 192 55.96 -0.01 5.71
N ASP A 193 56.86 0.96 5.57
CA ASP A 193 56.60 2.31 5.04
C ASP A 193 56.48 2.33 3.50
N ASP A 194 56.92 1.26 2.83
CA ASP A 194 57.03 1.13 1.38
C ASP A 194 56.09 0.02 0.86
N CYS A 195 54.80 0.19 1.16
CA CYS A 195 53.77 -0.81 0.91
C CYS A 195 52.84 -0.39 -0.24
N GLU A 196 52.92 -1.09 -1.37
CA GLU A 196 52.17 -0.79 -2.60
C GLU A 196 50.65 -0.81 -2.40
N THR A 197 50.14 -1.63 -1.48
CA THR A 197 48.70 -1.80 -1.25
C THR A 197 48.05 -0.60 -0.54
N CYS A 198 48.82 0.23 0.17
CA CYS A 198 48.29 1.43 0.81
C CYS A 198 49.16 2.69 0.62
N ASP A 199 50.10 2.66 -0.32
CA ASP A 199 51.05 3.74 -0.62
C ASP A 199 51.72 4.32 0.64
N GLY A 200 52.11 3.45 1.57
CA GLY A 200 52.77 3.84 2.83
C GLY A 200 51.87 4.51 3.89
N SER A 201 50.56 4.61 3.68
CA SER A 201 49.62 5.21 4.65
C SER A 201 49.32 4.33 5.87
N GLY A 202 49.61 3.03 5.79
CA GLY A 202 49.30 2.03 6.81
C GLY A 202 47.80 1.72 6.97
N ARG A 203 46.91 2.38 6.20
CA ARG A 203 45.46 2.23 6.29
C ARG A 203 44.82 2.17 4.92
N ILE A 204 43.87 1.27 4.74
CA ILE A 204 43.08 1.16 3.51
C ILE A 204 41.64 1.59 3.76
N GLU A 205 41.07 2.27 2.77
CA GLU A 205 39.68 2.67 2.76
C GLU A 205 38.82 1.49 2.29
N ILE A 206 37.83 1.11 3.10
CA ILE A 206 36.84 0.09 2.74
C ILE A 206 35.43 0.65 2.86
N THR A 207 34.55 0.17 2.00
CA THR A 207 33.13 0.49 2.05
C THR A 207 32.40 -0.63 2.79
N VAL A 208 31.84 -0.33 3.96
CA VAL A 208 31.13 -1.32 4.78
C VAL A 208 29.64 -1.03 4.73
N PRO A 209 28.78 -2.00 4.36
CA PRO A 209 27.33 -1.78 4.35
C PRO A 209 26.82 -1.49 5.77
N VAL A 210 25.90 -0.53 5.87
CA VAL A 210 25.22 -0.18 7.11
C VAL A 210 24.30 -1.34 7.50
N THR A 211 24.43 -1.81 8.73
CA THR A 211 23.65 -2.95 9.20
C THR A 211 22.16 -2.64 9.28
N TRP A 212 21.32 -3.65 9.04
CA TRP A 212 19.86 -3.55 9.19
C TRP A 212 19.43 -3.01 10.57
N THR A 213 20.15 -3.36 11.63
CA THR A 213 19.92 -2.85 12.99
C THR A 213 20.14 -1.34 13.08
N THR A 214 21.20 -0.83 12.45
CA THR A 214 21.50 0.62 12.41
C THR A 214 20.46 1.37 11.58
N ILE A 215 20.08 0.85 10.41
CA ILE A 215 19.04 1.44 9.54
C ILE A 215 17.72 1.58 10.32
N LYS A 216 17.28 0.54 11.04
CA LYS A 216 16.09 0.61 11.89
C LYS A 216 16.19 1.66 12.98
N ALA A 217 17.36 1.80 13.61
CA ALA A 217 17.56 2.76 14.69
C ALA A 217 17.49 4.21 14.17
N ILE A 218 18.12 4.48 13.02
CA ILE A 218 18.06 5.80 12.34
C ILE A 218 16.61 6.11 11.96
N TRP A 219 15.91 5.16 11.34
CA TRP A 219 14.51 5.34 10.97
C TRP A 219 13.62 5.63 12.16
N ALA A 220 13.76 4.88 13.25
CA ALA A 220 13.00 5.09 14.48
C ALA A 220 13.22 6.50 15.04
N LYS A 221 14.46 7.00 15.00
CA LYS A 221 14.78 8.39 15.40
C LYS A 221 14.12 9.42 14.49
N GLY A 222 14.10 9.19 13.17
CA GLY A 222 13.37 10.03 12.23
C GLY A 222 11.87 10.06 12.54
N VAL A 223 11.25 8.89 12.71
CA VAL A 223 9.83 8.78 13.07
C VAL A 223 9.52 9.48 14.39
N GLU A 224 10.34 9.30 15.42
CA GLU A 224 10.20 10.01 16.71
C GLU A 224 10.23 11.54 16.51
N HIS A 225 11.18 12.03 15.72
CA HIS A 225 11.32 13.46 15.45
C HIS A 225 10.10 14.04 14.72
N PHE A 226 9.64 13.37 13.65
CA PHE A 226 8.51 13.84 12.85
C PHE A 226 7.15 13.61 13.52
N ALA A 227 7.03 12.62 14.41
CA ALA A 227 5.82 12.42 15.21
C ALA A 227 5.68 13.44 16.36
N ALA A 228 6.79 13.99 16.85
CA ALA A 228 6.81 14.99 17.91
C ALA A 228 6.70 16.44 17.40
N ALA A 229 6.88 16.68 16.10
CA ALA A 229 6.67 18.00 15.52
C ALA A 229 5.18 18.36 15.55
N PRO A 230 4.79 19.54 16.08
CA PRO A 230 3.41 19.99 15.96
C PRO A 230 3.05 20.06 14.48
N GLN A 231 1.94 19.43 14.10
CA GLN A 231 1.37 19.59 12.76
C GLN A 231 1.26 21.09 12.51
N GLN A 232 1.99 21.61 11.52
CA GLN A 232 1.89 23.02 11.16
C GLN A 232 0.41 23.34 10.98
N GLU A 233 -0.11 24.22 11.85
CA GLU A 233 -1.43 24.82 11.70
C GLU A 233 -1.40 25.57 10.37
N ASN A 234 -1.98 24.98 9.34
CA ASN A 234 -2.24 25.67 8.08
C ASN A 234 -3.22 26.81 8.38
N ILE A 235 -2.70 28.04 8.39
CA ILE A 235 -3.45 29.31 8.34
C ILE A 235 -4.08 29.47 6.95
#